data_AF-A0A1T5F134-F1
#
_entry.id   AF-A0A1T5F134-F1
#
_cell.length_a   1.000
_cell.length_b   1.000
_cell.length_c   1.000
_cell.angle_alpha   90.00
_cell.angle_beta   90.00
_cell.angle_gamma   90.00
#
_symmetry.space_group_name_H-M   'P 1'
#
loop_
_entity.id
_entity.type
_entity.pdbx_description
1 polymer ?
#
loop_
_entity_poly.entity_id
_entity_poly.type
_entity_poly.pdbx_seq_one_letter_code
_entity_poly.pdbx_strand_id
1 'polypeptide(L)'
;MKYVIPGPRENPPARGNTGGVGTATSSYGGDIVKRIDRLETDSQFIRRDLDEIRGDTRAIKDQLHSMDKRLTVIEHSSDAGFRSICQKMDAGFAAVDQKFAAVYQKMDARFAAVDQKFAAVYQKMDAGFAAVDQQFAAVYQKMDAGFAAVDQKMDAGFAAVYQKMDANFSSIHQTLSTVPTKLQLALMALAGLAMILGSAFAVVAALLRSTGHAEVANVLDAARG
;
A
#
# COMPACT_ATOMS: atom_id res chain seq x y z
N MET A 1 -29.38 -57.06 -29.25
CA MET A 1 -29.46 -58.46 -29.70
C MET A 1 -30.90 -58.93 -29.53
N LYS A 2 -31.67 -59.04 -30.62
CA LYS A 2 -33.02 -59.61 -30.62
C LYS A 2 -32.90 -61.06 -31.11
N TYR A 3 -33.18 -62.02 -30.25
CA TYR A 3 -33.31 -63.43 -30.64
C TYR A 3 -34.66 -63.63 -31.32
N VAL A 4 -34.65 -64.15 -32.55
CA VAL A 4 -35.85 -64.56 -33.29
C VAL A 4 -35.79 -66.09 -33.39
N ILE A 5 -36.71 -66.76 -32.72
CA ILE A 5 -36.90 -68.22 -32.79
C ILE A 5 -37.81 -68.52 -33.98
N PRO A 6 -37.40 -69.37 -34.94
CA PRO A 6 -38.32 -69.95 -35.91
C PRO A 6 -38.78 -71.33 -35.43
N GLY A 7 -40.07 -71.49 -35.11
CA GLY A 7 -40.78 -72.75 -35.41
C GLY A 7 -40.87 -72.90 -36.93
N PRO A 8 -41.13 -74.09 -37.53
CA PRO A 8 -42.35 -74.90 -37.34
C PRO A 8 -42.05 -76.43 -37.46
N ARG A 9 -42.96 -77.42 -37.44
CA ARG A 9 -44.11 -77.69 -38.30
C ARG A 9 -44.90 -78.87 -37.71
N GLU A 10 -46.21 -78.69 -37.57
CA GLU A 10 -47.15 -79.79 -37.40
C GLU A 10 -47.29 -80.57 -38.71
N ASN A 11 -47.43 -81.90 -38.60
CA ASN A 11 -48.02 -82.75 -39.64
C ASN A 11 -48.47 -84.11 -39.04
N PRO A 12 -49.38 -84.86 -39.69
CA PRO A 12 -50.72 -85.19 -39.18
C PRO A 12 -50.86 -86.72 -38.86
N PRO A 13 -52.07 -87.27 -38.57
CA PRO A 13 -52.21 -88.40 -37.63
C PRO A 13 -51.80 -89.76 -38.19
N ALA A 14 -51.40 -90.65 -37.28
CA ALA A 14 -51.11 -92.05 -37.52
C ALA A 14 -52.32 -92.76 -38.17
N ARG A 15 -52.17 -93.13 -39.45
CA ARG A 15 -53.13 -93.95 -40.17
C ARG A 15 -52.82 -95.42 -39.86
N GLY A 16 -53.72 -96.06 -39.10
CA GLY A 16 -53.67 -97.48 -38.82
C GLY A 16 -53.66 -98.31 -40.10
N ASN A 17 -52.71 -99.25 -40.19
CA ASN A 17 -52.60 -100.19 -41.29
C ASN A 17 -53.49 -101.41 -41.01
N THR A 18 -54.51 -101.59 -41.83
CA THR A 18 -55.40 -102.75 -41.87
C THR A 18 -54.65 -103.95 -42.44
N GLY A 19 -54.73 -105.09 -41.74
CA GLY A 19 -54.22 -106.37 -42.22
C GLY A 19 -54.82 -106.75 -43.56
N GLY A 20 -53.95 -106.97 -44.54
CA GLY A 20 -54.24 -107.57 -45.84
C GLY A 20 -53.13 -108.54 -46.17
N VAL A 21 -53.40 -109.83 -45.93
CA VAL A 21 -52.53 -110.96 -46.27
C VAL A 21 -52.51 -111.08 -47.80
N GLY A 22 -51.37 -110.77 -48.41
CA GLY A 22 -51.12 -110.92 -49.84
C GLY A 22 -49.87 -111.74 -50.06
N THR A 23 -50.07 -113.02 -50.38
CA THR A 23 -49.17 -114.01 -51.00
C THR A 23 -47.71 -113.60 -51.25
N ALA A 24 -46.81 -114.26 -50.50
CA ALA A 24 -45.39 -114.34 -50.79
C ALA A 24 -45.16 -114.92 -52.20
N THR A 25 -44.80 -114.04 -53.13
CA THR A 25 -43.92 -114.39 -54.23
C THR A 25 -42.62 -113.62 -53.98
N SER A 26 -41.49 -114.30 -54.15
CA SER A 26 -40.13 -113.83 -53.83
C SER A 26 -39.85 -112.38 -54.25
N SER A 27 -40.04 -111.41 -53.33
CA SER A 27 -39.83 -109.97 -53.53
C SER A 27 -38.63 -109.43 -52.72
N TYR A 28 -37.75 -110.30 -52.24
CA TYR A 28 -36.52 -109.86 -51.55
C TYR A 28 -35.62 -109.02 -52.47
N GLY A 29 -35.57 -109.31 -53.77
CA GLY A 29 -34.82 -108.51 -54.74
C GLY A 29 -35.42 -107.11 -54.96
N GLY A 30 -36.74 -106.98 -55.03
CA GLY A 30 -37.42 -105.70 -55.27
C GLY A 30 -37.33 -104.73 -54.09
N ASP A 31 -37.36 -105.23 -52.85
CA ASP A 31 -37.24 -104.40 -51.65
C ASP A 31 -35.79 -103.98 -51.37
N ILE A 32 -34.82 -104.81 -51.75
CA ILE A 32 -33.39 -104.45 -51.72
C ILE A 32 -33.12 -103.32 -52.72
N VAL A 33 -33.64 -103.40 -53.94
CA VAL A 33 -33.48 -102.35 -54.96
C VAL A 33 -34.07 -101.02 -54.50
N LYS A 34 -35.30 -100.99 -53.96
CA LYS A 34 -35.90 -99.76 -53.41
C LYS A 34 -35.09 -99.16 -52.26
N ARG A 35 -34.47 -99.98 -51.41
CA ARG A 35 -33.59 -99.51 -50.34
C ARG A 35 -32.27 -98.96 -50.89
N ILE A 36 -31.73 -99.56 -51.95
CA ILE A 36 -30.55 -99.05 -52.67
C ILE A 36 -30.86 -97.69 -53.30
N ASP A 37 -31.99 -97.55 -54.01
CA ASP A 37 -32.40 -96.28 -54.63
C ASP A 37 -32.55 -95.17 -53.58
N ARG A 38 -33.12 -95.51 -52.42
CA ARG A 38 -33.26 -94.58 -51.29
C ARG A 38 -31.91 -94.20 -50.70
N LEU A 39 -30.99 -95.15 -50.54
CA LEU A 39 -29.63 -94.89 -50.07
C LEU A 39 -28.82 -94.06 -51.07
N GLU A 40 -29.01 -94.27 -52.37
CA GLU A 40 -28.37 -93.47 -53.41
C GLU A 40 -28.88 -92.02 -53.37
N THR A 41 -30.19 -91.86 -53.24
CA THR A 41 -30.84 -90.56 -53.07
C THR A 41 -30.34 -89.85 -51.80
N ASP A 42 -30.32 -90.53 -50.66
CA ASP A 42 -29.79 -89.99 -49.41
C ASP A 42 -28.30 -89.66 -49.52
N SER A 43 -27.51 -90.48 -50.22
CA SER A 43 -26.09 -90.21 -50.47
C SER A 43 -25.87 -88.99 -51.36
N GLN A 44 -26.76 -88.71 -52.32
CA GLN A 44 -26.71 -87.50 -53.14
C GLN A 44 -27.05 -86.27 -52.31
N PHE A 45 -28.05 -86.34 -51.43
CA PHE A 45 -28.38 -85.27 -50.50
C PHE A 45 -27.21 -84.98 -49.54
N ILE A 46 -26.61 -86.02 -48.94
CA ILE A 46 -25.45 -85.86 -48.05
C ILE A 46 -24.27 -85.20 -48.78
N ARG A 47 -24.00 -85.58 -50.05
CA ARG A 47 -22.94 -84.94 -50.83
C ARG A 47 -23.20 -83.46 -51.06
N ARG A 48 -24.44 -83.11 -51.41
CA ARG A 48 -24.85 -81.72 -51.62
C ARG A 48 -24.71 -80.89 -50.34
N ASP A 49 -25.19 -81.41 -49.21
CA ASP A 49 -25.11 -80.71 -47.92
C ASP A 49 -23.63 -80.60 -47.44
N LEU A 50 -22.79 -81.61 -47.70
CA LEU A 50 -21.35 -81.53 -47.44
C LEU A 50 -20.64 -80.48 -48.30
N ASP A 51 -21.05 -80.31 -49.56
CA ASP A 51 -20.52 -79.27 -50.43
C ASP A 51 -20.96 -77.87 -49.99
N GLU A 52 -22.20 -77.72 -49.52
CA GLU A 52 -22.72 -76.48 -48.91
C GLU A 52 -21.95 -76.12 -47.63
N ILE A 53 -21.79 -77.08 -46.69
CA ILE A 53 -21.00 -76.89 -45.46
C ILE A 53 -19.54 -76.52 -45.79
N ARG A 54 -18.95 -77.12 -46.84
CA ARG A 54 -17.59 -76.79 -47.28
C ARG A 54 -17.52 -75.35 -47.83
N GLY A 55 -18.57 -74.91 -48.54
CA GLY A 55 -18.74 -73.53 -48.99
C GLY A 55 -18.79 -72.55 -47.81
N ASP A 56 -19.67 -72.81 -46.85
CA ASP A 56 -19.83 -71.98 -45.64
C ASP A 56 -18.54 -71.93 -44.82
N THR A 57 -17.85 -73.06 -44.66
CA THR A 57 -16.58 -73.13 -43.93
C THR A 57 -15.51 -72.26 -44.59
N ARG A 58 -15.47 -72.22 -45.94
CA ARG A 58 -14.56 -71.32 -46.67
C ARG A 58 -14.95 -69.85 -46.47
N ALA A 59 -16.24 -69.53 -46.58
CA ALA A 59 -16.73 -68.16 -46.37
C ALA A 59 -16.42 -67.65 -44.95
N ILE A 60 -16.63 -68.48 -43.92
CA ILE A 60 -16.29 -68.17 -42.53
C ILE A 60 -14.78 -67.96 -42.39
N LYS A 61 -13.96 -68.81 -43.01
CA LYS A 61 -12.50 -68.65 -42.99
C LYS A 61 -12.09 -67.31 -43.60
N ASP A 62 -12.66 -66.93 -44.74
CA ASP A 62 -12.33 -65.67 -45.39
C ASP A 62 -12.79 -64.46 -44.56
N GLN A 63 -13.97 -64.55 -43.92
CA GLN A 63 -14.45 -63.55 -42.97
C GLN A 63 -13.52 -63.42 -41.76
N LEU A 64 -13.04 -64.53 -41.18
CA LEU A 64 -12.09 -64.51 -40.07
C LEU A 64 -10.77 -63.84 -40.46
N HIS A 65 -10.21 -64.14 -41.64
CA HIS A 65 -8.99 -63.46 -42.13
C HIS A 65 -9.22 -61.97 -42.36
N SER A 66 -10.41 -61.58 -42.83
CA SER A 66 -10.79 -60.17 -42.97
C SER A 66 -10.93 -59.47 -41.62
N MET A 67 -11.53 -60.14 -40.64
CA MET A 67 -11.64 -59.64 -39.26
C MET A 67 -10.27 -59.47 -38.62
N ASP A 68 -9.37 -60.43 -38.78
CA ASP A 68 -8.00 -60.37 -38.26
C ASP A 68 -7.26 -59.14 -38.80
N LYS A 69 -7.28 -58.93 -40.13
CA LYS A 69 -6.71 -57.72 -40.75
C LYS A 69 -7.31 -56.43 -40.20
N ARG A 70 -8.63 -56.38 -40.01
CA ARG A 70 -9.31 -55.21 -39.43
C ARG A 70 -8.91 -54.97 -37.99
N LEU A 71 -8.75 -56.05 -37.20
CA LEU A 71 -8.31 -55.97 -35.81
C LEU A 71 -6.90 -55.40 -35.73
N THR A 72 -5.97 -55.88 -36.57
CA THR A 72 -4.61 -55.36 -36.64
C THR A 72 -4.58 -53.87 -37.00
N VAL A 73 -5.40 -53.44 -37.97
CA VAL A 73 -5.50 -52.01 -38.34
C VAL A 73 -6.04 -51.17 -37.17
N ILE A 74 -7.05 -51.67 -36.45
CA ILE A 74 -7.62 -50.98 -35.29
C ILE A 74 -6.57 -50.84 -34.18
N GLU A 75 -5.83 -51.90 -33.89
CA GLU A 75 -4.76 -51.90 -32.88
C GLU A 75 -3.69 -50.86 -33.21
N HIS A 76 -3.16 -50.87 -34.43
CA HIS A 76 -2.14 -49.91 -34.85
C HIS A 76 -2.66 -48.46 -34.86
N SER A 77 -3.89 -48.24 -35.30
CA SER A 77 -4.52 -46.91 -35.32
C SER A 77 -4.77 -46.40 -33.90
N SER A 78 -5.21 -47.27 -32.99
CA SER A 78 -5.42 -46.93 -31.57
C SER A 78 -4.10 -46.58 -30.89
N ASP A 79 -3.06 -47.37 -31.10
CA ASP A 79 -1.71 -47.11 -30.58
C ASP A 79 -1.15 -45.79 -31.09
N ALA A 80 -1.27 -45.53 -32.39
CA ALA A 80 -0.83 -44.27 -32.98
C ALA A 80 -1.62 -43.08 -32.41
N GLY A 81 -2.94 -43.23 -32.26
CA GLY A 81 -3.82 -42.24 -31.65
C GLY A 81 -3.43 -41.93 -30.21
N PHE A 82 -3.19 -42.96 -29.40
CA PHE A 82 -2.78 -42.82 -28.01
C PHE A 82 -1.42 -42.12 -27.89
N ARG A 83 -0.42 -42.55 -28.67
CA ARG A 83 0.90 -41.89 -28.70
C ARG A 83 0.79 -40.42 -29.12
N SER A 84 -0.04 -40.10 -30.12
CA SER A 84 -0.26 -38.73 -30.56
C SER A 84 -0.87 -37.86 -29.45
N ILE A 85 -1.83 -38.40 -28.70
CA ILE A 85 -2.46 -37.71 -27.57
C ILE A 85 -1.44 -37.47 -26.46
N CYS A 86 -0.67 -38.49 -26.07
CA CYS A 86 0.38 -38.35 -25.06
C CYS A 86 1.39 -37.26 -25.44
N GLN A 87 1.90 -37.27 -26.68
CA GLN A 87 2.84 -36.25 -27.15
C GLN A 87 2.27 -34.84 -27.11
N LYS A 88 1.00 -34.66 -27.51
CA LYS A 88 0.33 -33.35 -27.44
C LYS A 88 0.13 -32.89 -26.00
N MET A 89 -0.18 -33.83 -25.10
CA MET A 89 -0.36 -33.56 -23.68
C MET A 89 0.97 -33.16 -23.04
N ASP A 90 2.05 -33.89 -23.29
CA ASP A 90 3.40 -33.59 -22.80
C ASP A 90 3.87 -32.22 -23.30
N ALA A 91 3.68 -31.93 -24.60
CA ALA A 91 3.99 -30.62 -25.16
C ALA A 91 3.13 -29.50 -24.54
N GLY A 92 1.85 -29.78 -24.27
CA GLY A 92 0.95 -28.87 -23.59
C GLY A 92 1.42 -28.54 -22.16
N PHE A 93 1.80 -29.56 -21.39
CA PHE A 93 2.34 -29.37 -20.04
C PHE A 93 3.66 -28.61 -20.05
N ALA A 94 4.59 -28.96 -20.93
CA ALA A 94 5.86 -28.23 -21.07
C ALA A 94 5.65 -26.74 -21.41
N ALA A 95 4.68 -26.44 -22.28
CA ALA A 95 4.33 -25.05 -22.62
C ALA A 95 3.71 -24.30 -21.44
N VAL A 96 2.91 -24.98 -20.61
CA VAL A 96 2.33 -24.42 -19.38
C VAL A 96 3.43 -24.15 -18.35
N ASP A 97 4.34 -25.09 -18.12
CA ASP A 97 5.46 -24.93 -17.20
C ASP A 97 6.36 -23.75 -17.60
N GLN A 98 6.67 -23.61 -18.89
CA GLN A 98 7.41 -22.45 -19.39
C GLN A 98 6.69 -21.12 -19.14
N LYS A 99 5.36 -21.09 -19.33
CA LYS A 99 4.56 -19.89 -19.04
C LYS A 99 4.58 -19.56 -17.55
N PHE A 100 4.44 -20.55 -16.67
CA PHE A 100 4.52 -20.34 -15.23
C PHE A 100 5.91 -19.85 -14.81
N ALA A 101 6.99 -20.47 -15.29
CA ALA A 101 8.35 -20.02 -15.03
C ALA A 101 8.56 -18.56 -15.47
N ALA A 102 8.07 -18.18 -16.65
CA ALA A 102 8.14 -16.81 -17.14
C ALA A 102 7.32 -15.82 -16.28
N VAL A 103 6.18 -16.25 -15.75
CA VAL A 103 5.36 -15.45 -14.82
C VAL A 103 6.09 -15.24 -13.50
N TYR A 104 6.67 -16.29 -12.91
CA TYR A 104 7.46 -16.19 -11.68
C TYR A 104 8.64 -15.23 -11.84
N GLN A 105 9.42 -15.37 -12.91
CA GLN A 105 10.54 -14.47 -13.20
C GLN A 105 10.10 -12.99 -13.34
N LYS A 106 8.97 -12.74 -14.01
CA LYS A 106 8.40 -11.38 -14.10
C LYS A 106 7.94 -10.86 -12.75
N MET A 107 7.39 -11.74 -11.90
CA MET A 107 6.91 -11.38 -10.57
C MET A 107 8.09 -11.02 -9.66
N ASP A 108 9.14 -11.84 -9.63
CA ASP A 108 10.37 -11.57 -8.86
C ASP A 108 11.03 -10.26 -9.29
N ALA A 109 11.15 -10.02 -10.60
CA ALA A 109 11.68 -8.77 -11.13
C ALA A 109 10.83 -7.55 -10.72
N ARG A 110 9.50 -7.69 -10.69
CA ARG A 110 8.61 -6.63 -10.22
C ARG A 110 8.74 -6.37 -8.73
N PHE A 111 8.83 -7.42 -7.91
CA PHE A 111 9.04 -7.26 -6.47
C PHE A 111 10.38 -6.58 -6.18
N ALA A 112 11.47 -7.03 -6.81
CA ALA A 112 12.78 -6.38 -6.66
C ALA A 112 12.75 -4.90 -7.07
N ALA A 113 12.05 -4.55 -8.15
CA ALA A 113 11.88 -3.15 -8.58
C ALA A 113 11.05 -2.33 -7.58
N VAL A 114 10.06 -2.93 -6.93
CA VAL A 114 9.27 -2.29 -5.87
C VAL A 114 10.12 -2.06 -4.63
N ASP A 115 10.90 -3.06 -4.20
CA ASP A 115 11.81 -2.93 -3.05
C ASP A 115 12.84 -1.81 -3.26
N GLN A 116 13.42 -1.71 -4.46
CA GLN A 116 14.32 -0.60 -4.82
C GLN A 116 13.63 0.77 -4.74
N LYS A 117 12.39 0.87 -5.19
CA LYS A 117 11.61 2.12 -5.09
C LYS A 117 11.34 2.48 -3.64
N PHE A 118 10.97 1.52 -2.80
CA PHE A 118 10.77 1.77 -1.38
C PHE A 118 12.06 2.21 -0.70
N ALA A 119 13.18 1.54 -0.95
CA ALA A 119 14.49 1.94 -0.43
C ALA A 119 14.85 3.39 -0.83
N ALA A 120 14.60 3.77 -2.09
CA ALA A 120 14.83 5.14 -2.55
C ALA A 120 13.89 6.16 -1.89
N VAL A 121 12.65 5.80 -1.61
CA VAL A 121 11.70 6.64 -0.86
C VAL A 121 12.18 6.84 0.58
N TYR A 122 12.60 5.78 1.26
CA TYR A 122 13.14 5.88 2.62
C TYR A 122 14.37 6.79 2.67
N GLN A 123 15.32 6.64 1.75
CA GLN A 123 16.49 7.52 1.71
C GLN A 123 16.12 9.00 1.48
N LYS A 124 15.16 9.28 0.60
CA LYS A 124 14.66 10.65 0.40
C LYS A 124 13.97 11.19 1.64
N MET A 125 13.23 10.35 2.34
CA MET A 125 12.53 10.73 3.57
C MET A 125 13.54 11.05 4.67
N ASP A 126 14.55 10.20 4.88
CA ASP A 126 15.62 10.42 5.86
C ASP A 126 16.40 11.71 5.54
N ALA A 127 16.75 11.94 4.26
CA ALA A 127 17.39 13.17 3.83
C ALA A 127 16.50 14.40 4.04
N GLY A 128 15.20 14.26 3.80
CA GLY A 128 14.20 15.31 4.05
C GLY A 128 14.11 15.68 5.53
N PHE A 129 14.04 14.68 6.42
CA PHE A 129 14.04 14.90 7.86
C PHE A 129 15.34 15.54 8.35
N ALA A 130 16.50 15.05 7.89
CA ALA A 130 17.79 15.66 8.25
C ALA A 130 17.89 17.13 7.80
N ALA A 131 17.35 17.48 6.62
CA ALA A 131 17.31 18.86 6.15
C ALA A 131 16.38 19.74 7.01
N VAL A 132 15.24 19.20 7.44
CA VAL A 132 14.32 19.88 8.36
C VAL A 132 14.97 20.12 9.73
N ASP A 133 15.64 19.11 10.30
CA ASP A 133 16.37 19.24 11.56
C ASP A 133 17.45 20.33 11.49
N GLN A 134 18.20 20.40 10.38
CA GLN A 134 19.18 21.47 10.16
C GLN A 134 18.53 22.86 10.08
N GLN A 135 17.37 22.98 9.42
CA GLN A 135 16.64 24.25 9.37
C GLN A 135 16.16 24.68 10.75
N PHE A 136 15.60 23.75 11.54
CA PHE A 136 15.19 24.03 12.91
C PHE A 136 16.38 24.46 13.77
N ALA A 137 17.51 23.76 13.71
CA ALA A 137 18.73 24.14 14.42
C ALA A 137 19.19 25.57 14.05
N ALA A 138 19.15 25.92 12.77
CA ALA A 138 19.50 27.27 12.31
C ALA A 138 18.51 28.34 12.80
N VAL A 139 17.21 28.02 12.88
CA VAL A 139 16.19 28.91 13.43
C VAL A 139 16.42 29.13 14.92
N TYR A 140 16.68 28.06 15.69
CA TYR A 140 16.99 28.17 17.11
C TYR A 140 18.20 29.05 17.37
N GLN A 141 19.30 28.87 16.62
CA GLN A 141 20.48 29.73 16.78
C GLN A 141 20.19 31.20 16.46
N LYS A 142 19.40 31.49 15.41
CA LYS A 142 18.99 32.87 15.11
C LYS A 142 18.13 33.47 16.21
N MET A 143 17.25 32.66 16.80
CA MET A 143 16.38 33.08 17.89
C MET A 143 17.19 33.39 19.14
N ASP A 144 18.12 32.52 19.53
CA ASP A 144 19.03 32.73 20.67
C ASP A 144 19.89 33.98 20.47
N ALA A 145 20.46 34.16 19.27
CA ALA A 145 21.22 35.36 18.95
C ALA A 145 20.34 36.64 18.99
N GLY A 146 19.09 36.53 18.52
CA GLY A 146 18.11 37.60 18.59
C GLY A 146 17.77 38.00 20.02
N PHE A 147 17.52 37.02 20.91
CA PHE A 147 17.28 37.27 22.33
C PHE A 147 18.48 37.88 23.02
N ALA A 148 19.69 37.35 22.80
CA ALA A 148 20.92 37.92 23.36
C ALA A 148 21.13 39.38 22.93
N ALA A 149 20.81 39.72 21.67
CA ALA A 149 20.90 41.09 21.18
C ALA A 149 19.84 42.02 21.82
N VAL A 150 18.65 41.51 22.12
CA VAL A 150 17.61 42.26 22.84
C VAL A 150 18.03 42.51 24.29
N ASP A 151 18.53 41.49 24.99
CA ASP A 151 19.02 41.62 26.36
C ASP A 151 20.15 42.65 26.45
N GLN A 152 21.13 42.58 25.55
CA GLN A 152 22.22 43.56 25.52
C GLN A 152 21.74 45.00 25.28
N LYS A 153 20.76 45.19 24.38
CA LYS A 153 20.15 46.50 24.15
C LYS A 153 19.38 47.00 25.38
N MET A 154 18.70 46.10 26.07
CA MET A 154 17.95 46.42 27.28
C MET A 154 18.91 46.85 28.40
N ASP A 155 19.99 46.10 28.62
CA ASP A 155 21.04 46.43 29.60
C ASP A 155 21.69 47.78 29.29
N ALA A 156 22.06 48.01 28.02
CA ALA A 156 22.62 49.29 27.59
C ALA A 156 21.62 50.45 27.77
N GLY A 157 20.34 50.21 27.48
CA GLY A 157 19.26 51.18 27.70
C GLY A 157 19.10 51.53 29.17
N PHE A 158 19.07 50.54 30.06
CA PHE A 158 19.00 50.75 31.50
C PHE A 158 20.23 51.49 32.02
N ALA A 159 21.44 51.10 31.61
CA ALA A 159 22.66 51.80 32.01
C ALA A 159 22.64 53.28 31.61
N ALA A 160 22.17 53.59 30.39
CA ALA A 160 22.03 54.98 29.93
C ALA A 160 21.00 55.76 30.75
N VAL A 161 19.89 55.14 31.13
CA VAL A 161 18.88 55.74 32.01
C VAL A 161 19.47 56.02 33.40
N TYR A 162 20.19 55.06 33.99
CA TYR A 162 20.86 55.24 35.28
C TYR A 162 21.85 56.41 35.25
N GLN A 163 22.71 56.49 34.23
CA GLN A 163 23.66 57.61 34.10
C GLN A 163 22.95 58.96 33.97
N LYS A 164 21.88 59.03 33.17
CA LYS A 164 21.12 60.27 33.00
C LYS A 164 20.43 60.68 34.30
N MET A 165 19.89 59.72 35.05
CA MET A 165 19.28 59.95 36.35
C MET A 165 20.31 60.46 37.35
N ASP A 166 21.48 59.83 37.43
CA ASP A 166 22.57 60.22 38.35
C ASP A 166 23.13 61.62 38.04
N ALA A 167 23.28 61.95 36.75
CA ALA A 167 23.65 63.29 36.30
C ALA A 167 22.59 64.33 36.67
N ASN A 168 21.30 64.02 36.47
CA ASN A 168 20.20 64.89 36.88
C ASN A 168 20.17 65.11 38.39
N PHE A 169 20.33 64.05 39.20
CA PHE A 169 20.39 64.16 40.66
C PHE A 169 21.58 65.01 41.11
N SER A 170 22.75 64.83 40.51
CA SER A 170 23.93 65.66 40.79
C SER A 170 23.67 67.13 40.47
N SER A 171 23.04 67.43 39.34
CA SER A 171 22.65 68.80 38.98
C SER A 171 21.62 69.39 39.95
N ILE A 172 20.63 68.61 40.37
CA ILE A 172 19.63 69.03 41.37
C ILE A 172 20.31 69.31 42.72
N HIS A 173 21.20 68.41 43.17
CA HIS A 173 21.95 68.60 44.41
C HIS A 173 22.80 69.88 44.36
N GLN A 174 23.47 70.15 43.24
CA GLN A 174 24.28 71.35 43.07
C GLN A 174 23.43 72.64 43.08
N THR A 175 22.28 72.63 42.41
CA THR A 175 21.37 73.79 42.47
C THR A 175 20.84 74.01 43.88
N LEU A 176 20.38 72.95 44.56
CA LEU A 176 19.91 73.00 45.94
C LEU A 176 20.99 73.47 46.93
N SER A 177 22.26 73.08 46.74
CA SER A 177 23.35 73.52 47.61
C SER A 177 23.71 74.99 47.41
N THR A 178 23.51 75.55 46.21
CA THR A 178 23.73 76.98 45.97
C THR A 178 22.60 77.88 46.52
N VAL A 179 21.39 77.34 46.75
CA VAL A 179 20.26 78.09 47.31
C VAL A 179 20.58 78.66 48.70
N PRO A 180 21.03 77.89 49.71
CA PRO A 180 21.37 78.45 51.01
C PRO A 180 22.53 79.44 50.91
N THR A 181 23.52 79.23 50.05
CA THR A 181 24.62 80.18 49.84
C THR A 181 24.13 81.52 49.28
N LYS A 182 23.26 81.48 48.26
CA LYS A 182 22.66 82.69 47.69
C LYS A 182 21.75 83.40 48.69
N LEU A 183 20.96 82.64 49.45
CA LEU A 183 20.08 83.17 50.48
C LEU A 183 20.88 83.83 51.61
N GLN A 184 21.96 83.19 52.08
CA GLN A 184 22.88 83.75 53.06
C GLN A 184 23.52 85.05 52.55
N LEU A 185 23.99 85.07 51.30
CA LEU A 185 24.59 86.28 50.71
C LEU A 185 23.57 87.42 50.61
N ALA A 186 22.33 87.13 50.21
CA ALA A 186 21.24 88.11 50.17
C ALA A 186 20.89 88.63 51.58
N LEU A 187 20.87 87.75 52.58
CA LEU A 187 20.64 88.11 53.99
C LEU A 187 21.76 89.03 54.52
N MET A 188 23.02 88.72 54.21
CA MET A 188 24.17 89.56 54.56
C MET A 188 24.12 90.92 53.88
N ALA A 189 23.76 90.97 52.59
CA ALA A 189 23.59 92.22 51.85
C ALA A 189 22.45 93.08 52.45
N LEU A 190 21.34 92.45 52.83
CA LEU A 190 20.19 93.13 53.43
C LEU A 190 20.52 93.63 54.85
N ALA A 191 21.23 92.84 55.66
CA ALA A 191 21.76 93.26 56.95
C ALA A 191 22.74 94.45 56.81
N GLY A 192 23.61 94.41 55.80
CA GLY A 192 24.50 95.52 55.46
C GLY A 192 23.74 96.80 55.09
N LEU A 193 22.73 96.69 54.23
CA LEU A 193 21.85 97.82 53.88
C LEU A 193 21.12 98.39 55.09
N ALA A 194 20.58 97.54 55.97
CA ALA A 194 19.92 97.97 57.19
C ALA A 194 20.88 98.75 58.13
N MET A 195 22.14 98.32 58.25
CA MET A 195 23.16 99.05 59.02
C MET A 195 23.47 100.42 58.41
N ILE A 196 23.59 100.51 57.09
CA ILE A 196 23.82 101.78 56.38
C ILE A 196 22.63 102.73 56.55
N LEU A 197 21.40 102.21 56.44
CA LEU A 197 20.20 103.01 56.64
C LEU A 197 20.14 103.52 58.08
N GLY A 198 20.40 102.64 59.06
CA GLY A 198 20.47 103.02 60.47
C GLY A 198 21.55 104.07 60.75
N SER A 199 22.73 103.98 60.13
CA SER A 199 23.77 105.01 60.30
C SER A 199 23.37 106.34 59.67
N ALA A 200 22.76 106.33 58.48
CA ALA A 200 22.23 107.55 57.83
C ALA A 200 21.16 108.24 58.69
N PHE A 201 20.23 107.48 59.28
CA PHE A 201 19.26 108.01 60.24
C PHE A 201 19.93 108.66 61.46
N ALA A 202 21.02 108.07 61.97
CA ALA A 202 21.80 108.64 63.08
C ALA A 202 22.39 110.00 62.72
N VAL A 203 22.98 110.09 61.52
CA VAL A 203 23.60 111.32 61.02
C VAL A 203 22.54 112.41 60.82
N VAL A 204 21.36 112.06 60.29
CA VAL A 204 20.25 113.02 60.13
C VAL A 204 19.72 113.51 61.47
N ALA A 205 19.54 112.62 62.46
CA ALA A 205 19.15 113.01 63.82
C ALA A 205 20.17 113.97 64.45
N ALA A 206 21.48 113.67 64.30
CA ALA A 206 22.56 114.53 64.79
C ALA A 206 22.56 115.91 64.13
N LEU A 207 22.35 115.98 62.81
CA LEU A 207 22.26 117.24 62.07
C LEU A 207 21.04 118.07 62.49
N LEU A 208 19.86 117.46 62.66
CA LEU A 208 18.65 118.15 63.14
C LEU A 208 18.81 118.70 64.56
N ARG A 209 19.59 118.01 65.41
CA ARG A 209 19.96 118.50 66.74
C ARG A 209 20.88 119.72 66.69
N SER A 210 21.76 119.78 65.69
CA SER A 210 22.68 120.91 65.48
C SER A 210 22.00 122.16 64.90
N THR A 211 20.90 122.00 64.16
CA THR A 211 20.14 123.11 63.55
C THR A 211 18.99 123.65 64.42
N GLY A 212 18.81 123.10 65.63
CA GLY A 212 17.85 123.61 66.63
C GLY A 212 16.47 122.93 66.64
N HIS A 213 16.24 121.88 65.84
CA HIS A 213 14.97 121.14 65.78
C HIS A 213 14.98 119.90 66.70
N ALA A 214 15.16 120.12 68.01
CA ALA A 214 15.37 119.04 69.00
C ALA A 214 14.18 118.08 69.15
N GLU A 215 12.93 118.55 69.00
CA GLU A 215 11.75 117.67 69.06
C GLU A 215 11.69 116.67 67.89
N VAL A 216 12.05 117.12 66.68
CA VAL A 216 12.00 116.28 65.46
C VAL A 216 13.10 115.21 65.49
N ALA A 217 14.26 115.53 66.07
CA ALA A 217 15.34 114.56 66.27
C ALA A 217 14.94 113.44 67.26
N ASN A 218 14.24 113.76 68.35
CA ASN A 218 13.77 112.76 69.32
C ASN A 218 12.70 111.82 68.73
N VAL A 219 11.83 112.32 67.84
CA VAL A 219 10.86 111.48 67.10
C VAL A 219 11.58 110.54 66.13
N LEU A 220 12.64 111.02 65.49
CA LEU A 220 13.45 110.23 64.57
C LEU A 220 14.23 109.10 65.28
N ASP A 221 14.76 109.36 66.49
CA ASP A 221 15.39 108.35 67.34
C ASP A 221 14.37 107.35 67.92
N ALA A 222 13.17 107.80 68.27
CA ALA A 222 12.08 106.91 68.71
C ALA A 222 11.56 105.99 67.59
N ALA A 223 11.65 106.42 66.32
CA ALA A 223 11.25 105.62 65.15
C ALA A 223 12.33 104.60 64.71
N ARG A 224 13.57 104.76 65.17
CA ARG A 224 14.70 103.87 64.87
C ARG A 224 14.58 102.50 65.55
N GLY A 225 13.80 102.41 66.63
CA GLY A 225 13.69 101.21 67.46
C GLY A 225 14.87 101.04 68.40
#